data_AF-A0A8S9GP02-F1
#
_entry.id   AF-A0A8S9GP02-F1
#
_cell.length_a   1.000
_cell.length_b   1.000
_cell.length_c   1.000
_cell.angle_alpha   90.00
_cell.angle_beta   90.00
_cell.angle_gamma   90.00
#
_symmetry.space_group_name_H-M   'P 1'
#
loop_
_entity.id
_entity.type
_entity.pdbx_description
1 polymer ?
#
loop_
_entity_poly.entity_id
_entity_poly.type
_entity_poly.pdbx_seq_one_letter_code
_entity_poly.pdbx_strand_id
1 'polypeptide(L)'
;MQKNPGAKTIEGELEEALFHAGAVPEADRNKPRQYEWARSARTDKGVSAVGQVVSGRFYVDPPGFVERLNSNLPDQIRVFGFKRVAPSFSSKKFCDRRRYVYLIPVFALDPCSHSEAEMARSDSGYEYVKCVECCEKGYKIPLGVLGKESVDDETKSSEVQSDISSNNCGALK
;
A
#
# COMPACT_ATOMS: atom_id res chain seq x y z
N MET A 1 -4.21 7.72 -5.78
CA MET A 1 -3.30 8.84 -6.11
C MET A 1 -3.49 9.36 -7.55
N GLN A 2 -3.32 8.53 -8.59
CA GLN A 2 -3.35 8.95 -10.01
C GLN A 2 -4.74 9.24 -10.55
N LYS A 3 -4.87 10.28 -11.39
CA LYS A 3 -6.12 10.58 -12.12
C LYS A 3 -6.53 9.40 -12.99
N ASN A 4 -7.77 8.95 -12.79
CA ASN A 4 -8.46 7.96 -13.59
C ASN A 4 -9.83 8.53 -13.98
N PRO A 5 -10.34 8.26 -15.20
CA PRO A 5 -11.65 8.75 -15.63
C PRO A 5 -12.76 8.34 -14.64
N GLY A 6 -13.62 9.29 -14.28
CA GLY A 6 -14.78 9.04 -13.41
C GLY A 6 -14.46 8.84 -11.92
N ALA A 7 -13.20 8.96 -11.51
CA ALA A 7 -12.79 8.81 -10.11
C ALA A 7 -12.24 10.11 -9.52
N LYS A 8 -12.66 10.43 -8.29
CA LYS A 8 -12.02 11.46 -7.46
C LYS A 8 -10.65 10.94 -7.00
N THR A 9 -9.60 11.73 -7.20
CA THR A 9 -8.22 11.28 -6.93
C THR A 9 -7.42 12.38 -6.26
N ILE A 10 -6.43 12.00 -5.45
CA ILE A 10 -5.54 12.95 -4.76
C ILE A 10 -4.85 13.89 -5.74
N GLU A 11 -4.41 13.39 -6.91
CA GLU A 11 -3.82 14.24 -7.94
C GLU A 11 -4.82 15.22 -8.55
N GLY A 12 -6.07 14.80 -8.80
CA GLY A 12 -7.10 15.71 -9.30
C GLY A 12 -7.36 16.87 -8.34
N GLU A 13 -7.51 16.59 -7.05
CA GLU A 13 -7.69 17.63 -6.03
C GLU A 13 -6.47 18.55 -5.94
N LEU A 14 -5.26 17.98 -6.03
CA LEU A 14 -4.03 18.74 -5.94
C LEU A 14 -3.78 19.62 -7.17
N GLU A 15 -4.12 19.14 -8.38
CA GLU A 15 -4.06 19.95 -9.61
C GLU A 15 -5.04 21.13 -9.57
N GLU A 16 -6.27 20.92 -9.13
CA GLU A 16 -7.25 22.01 -8.98
C GLU A 16 -6.82 23.00 -7.88
N ALA A 17 -6.30 22.52 -6.75
CA ALA A 17 -5.77 23.39 -5.70
C ALA A 17 -4.55 24.20 -6.17
N LEU A 18 -3.67 23.61 -6.99
CA LEU A 18 -2.54 24.33 -7.59
C LEU A 18 -3.01 25.43 -8.53
N PHE A 19 -4.03 25.16 -9.35
CA PHE A 19 -4.63 26.16 -10.21
C PHE A 19 -5.25 27.31 -9.39
N HIS A 20 -6.09 27.00 -8.41
CA HIS A 20 -6.72 28.02 -7.55
C HIS A 20 -5.74 28.79 -6.66
N ALA A 21 -4.60 28.19 -6.30
CA ALA A 21 -3.52 28.87 -5.58
C ALA A 21 -2.65 29.79 -6.48
N GLY A 22 -2.92 29.84 -7.78
CA GLY A 22 -2.17 30.60 -8.77
C GLY A 22 -0.86 29.94 -9.20
N ALA A 23 -0.66 28.66 -8.88
CA ALA A 23 0.57 27.94 -9.15
C ALA A 23 0.70 27.41 -10.59
N VAL A 24 -0.45 27.22 -11.25
CA VAL A 24 -0.55 26.76 -12.64
C VAL A 24 -1.41 27.78 -13.40
N PRO A 25 -0.95 28.30 -14.55
CA PRO A 25 -1.73 29.25 -15.34
C PRO A 25 -2.92 28.57 -16.02
N GLU A 26 -3.98 29.32 -16.32
CA GLU A 26 -5.18 28.81 -17.01
C GLU A 26 -4.84 28.05 -18.30
N ALA A 27 -3.87 28.55 -19.07
CA ALA A 27 -3.42 27.92 -20.32
C ALA A 27 -2.93 26.47 -20.14
N ASP A 28 -2.39 26.16 -18.96
CA ASP A 28 -1.82 24.85 -18.61
C ASP A 28 -2.74 24.02 -17.69
N ARG A 29 -3.92 24.54 -17.33
CA ARG A 29 -4.90 23.82 -16.53
C ARG A 29 -5.25 22.50 -17.21
N ASN A 30 -5.33 21.43 -16.42
CA ASN A 30 -5.55 20.05 -16.89
C ASN A 30 -4.49 19.51 -17.87
N LYS A 31 -3.34 20.19 -18.04
CA LYS A 31 -2.25 19.77 -18.92
C LYS A 31 -0.96 19.49 -18.11
N PRO A 32 -0.93 18.42 -17.28
CA PRO A 32 0.20 18.13 -16.39
C PRO A 32 1.56 17.93 -17.06
N ARG A 33 1.58 17.70 -18.37
CA ARG A 33 2.81 17.66 -19.15
C ARG A 33 3.49 19.02 -19.27
N GLN A 34 2.73 20.13 -19.28
CA GLN A 34 3.29 21.48 -19.45
C GLN A 34 4.10 21.94 -18.24
N TYR A 35 3.71 21.51 -17.04
CA TYR A 35 4.43 21.80 -15.79
C TYR A 35 5.20 20.59 -15.26
N GLU A 36 5.52 19.61 -16.12
CA GLU A 36 6.40 18.47 -15.81
C GLU A 36 5.99 17.70 -14.54
N TRP A 37 4.69 17.50 -14.35
CA TRP A 37 4.17 16.82 -13.17
C TRP A 37 4.76 15.41 -13.01
N ALA A 38 5.28 15.14 -11.82
CA ALA A 38 5.73 13.81 -11.42
C ALA A 38 5.40 13.54 -9.95
N ARG A 39 5.32 12.25 -9.62
CA ARG A 39 5.04 11.72 -8.29
C ARG A 39 6.05 10.65 -7.91
N SER A 40 6.45 10.59 -6.64
CA SER A 40 7.34 9.54 -6.17
C SER A 40 6.62 8.20 -6.08
N ALA A 41 5.33 8.15 -5.73
CA ALA A 41 4.58 6.90 -5.64
C ALA A 41 3.18 6.98 -6.26
N ARG A 42 2.74 5.88 -6.87
CA ARG A 42 1.33 5.62 -7.18
C ARG A 42 0.76 4.82 -6.01
N THR A 43 -0.32 5.30 -5.41
CA THR A 43 -1.08 4.57 -4.40
C THR A 43 -2.42 4.16 -4.97
N ASP A 44 -2.82 2.93 -4.66
CA ASP A 44 -4.08 2.34 -5.09
C ASP A 44 -5.26 2.96 -4.35
N LYS A 45 -6.47 2.53 -4.72
CA LYS A 45 -7.71 2.97 -4.09
C LYS A 45 -7.70 2.59 -2.61
N GLY A 46 -8.00 3.55 -1.74
CA GLY A 46 -8.05 3.35 -0.28
C GLY A 46 -6.71 3.42 0.44
N VAL A 47 -5.58 3.49 -0.28
CA VAL A 47 -4.25 3.57 0.34
C VAL A 47 -3.91 5.02 0.73
N SER A 48 -3.63 5.21 2.02
CA SER A 48 -3.16 6.49 2.60
C SER A 48 -1.68 6.74 2.34
N ALA A 49 -1.22 7.99 2.52
CA ALA A 49 0.19 8.34 2.48
C ALA A 49 0.49 9.52 3.40
N VAL A 50 1.56 9.42 4.19
CA VAL A 50 2.08 10.52 5.02
C VAL A 50 3.28 11.23 4.38
N GLY A 51 4.00 10.56 3.47
CA GLY A 51 5.23 11.06 2.86
C GLY A 51 5.20 11.03 1.33
N GLN A 52 4.04 11.30 0.72
CA GLN A 52 3.96 11.42 -0.73
C GLN A 52 4.73 12.66 -1.20
N VAL A 53 5.55 12.50 -2.25
CA VAL A 53 6.32 13.61 -2.84
C VAL A 53 5.90 13.79 -4.28
N VAL A 54 5.57 15.02 -4.65
CA VAL A 54 5.32 15.41 -6.04
C VAL A 54 6.34 16.45 -6.47
N SER A 55 6.53 16.59 -7.77
CA SER A 55 7.37 17.64 -8.36
C SER A 55 6.72 18.17 -9.62
N GLY A 56 7.00 19.43 -9.93
CA GLY A 56 6.55 20.11 -11.13
C GLY A 56 7.04 21.55 -11.13
N ARG A 57 6.73 22.28 -12.20
CA ARG A 57 7.06 23.69 -12.36
C ARG A 57 5.85 24.53 -11.95
N PHE A 58 5.96 25.23 -10.82
CA PHE A 58 4.85 25.98 -10.24
C PHE A 58 5.27 27.41 -9.94
N TYR A 59 4.33 28.34 -10.09
CA TYR A 59 4.47 29.70 -9.57
C TYR A 59 4.18 29.69 -8.06
N VAL A 60 5.16 30.06 -7.24
CA VAL A 60 5.00 30.01 -5.76
C VAL A 60 4.74 31.37 -5.14
N ASP A 61 5.02 32.45 -5.85
CA ASP A 61 4.81 33.81 -5.39
C ASP A 61 3.31 34.18 -5.50
N PRO A 62 2.77 35.02 -4.61
CA PRO A 62 3.41 35.70 -3.46
C PRO A 62 3.68 34.74 -2.27
N PRO A 63 4.29 35.20 -1.15
CA PRO A 63 4.49 34.38 0.05
C PRO A 63 3.20 33.73 0.58
N GLY A 64 3.34 32.65 1.37
CA GLY A 64 2.21 31.89 1.91
C GLY A 64 1.67 30.81 0.96
N PHE A 65 2.54 30.22 0.12
CA PHE A 65 2.14 29.26 -0.90
C PHE A 65 1.46 28.01 -0.30
N VAL A 66 2.01 27.50 0.80
CA VAL A 66 1.50 26.29 1.45
C VAL A 66 0.09 26.54 1.99
N GLU A 67 -0.13 27.68 2.64
CA GLU A 67 -1.41 28.09 3.21
C GLU A 67 -2.46 28.28 2.12
N ARG A 68 -2.11 28.95 1.01
CA ARG A 68 -3.01 29.12 -0.14
C ARG A 68 -3.43 27.78 -0.72
N LEU A 69 -2.47 26.88 -0.92
CA LEU A 69 -2.74 25.57 -1.48
C LEU A 69 -3.62 24.73 -0.53
N ASN A 70 -3.28 24.74 0.75
CA ASN A 70 -4.01 24.06 1.81
C ASN A 70 -5.43 24.59 2.00
N SER A 71 -5.69 25.86 1.72
CA SER A 71 -7.03 26.46 1.79
C SER A 71 -7.96 25.99 0.66
N ASN A 72 -7.40 25.47 -0.44
CA ASN A 72 -8.14 24.95 -1.60
C ASN A 72 -8.23 23.42 -1.62
N LEU A 73 -7.66 22.75 -0.61
CA LEU A 73 -7.63 21.31 -0.49
C LEU A 73 -8.56 20.87 0.66
N PRO A 74 -9.21 19.69 0.55
CA PRO A 74 -9.99 19.15 1.66
C PRO A 74 -9.10 18.80 2.85
N ASP A 75 -9.68 18.75 4.05
CA ASP A 75 -8.95 18.52 5.32
C ASP A 75 -8.11 17.23 5.32
N GLN A 76 -8.58 16.20 4.60
CA GLN A 76 -7.89 14.91 4.47
C GLN A 76 -6.62 14.93 3.60
N ILE A 77 -6.37 16.00 2.82
CA ILE A 77 -5.18 16.15 1.97
C ILE A 77 -4.45 17.39 2.42
N ARG A 78 -3.26 17.25 3.02
CA ARG A 78 -2.44 18.38 3.46
C ARG A 78 -1.09 18.40 2.77
N VAL A 79 -0.65 19.60 2.39
CA VAL A 79 0.72 19.86 1.98
C VAL A 79 1.49 20.40 3.18
N PHE A 80 2.57 19.71 3.53
CA PHE A 80 3.43 20.07 4.66
C PHE A 80 4.44 21.17 4.31
N GLY A 81 4.83 21.27 3.03
CA GLY A 81 5.83 22.22 2.59
C GLY A 81 6.28 21.99 1.15
N PHE A 82 7.20 22.82 0.69
CA PHE A 82 7.84 22.68 -0.62
C PHE A 82 9.30 23.11 -0.54
N LYS A 83 10.09 22.69 -1.55
CA LYS A 83 11.47 23.11 -1.72
C LYS A 83 11.72 23.40 -3.19
N ARG A 84 12.37 24.53 -3.50
CA ARG A 84 12.88 24.80 -4.85
C ARG A 84 14.03 23.84 -5.14
N VAL A 85 14.01 23.22 -6.32
CA VAL A 85 14.94 22.17 -6.74
C VAL A 85 15.54 22.51 -8.11
N ALA A 86 16.55 21.75 -8.53
CA ALA A 86 17.12 21.89 -9.87
C ALA A 86 16.07 21.57 -10.96
N PRO A 87 16.12 22.22 -12.14
CA PRO A 87 15.15 21.99 -13.22
C PRO A 87 15.07 20.55 -13.73
N SER A 88 16.14 19.77 -13.57
CA SER A 88 16.20 18.36 -13.98
C SER A 88 15.60 17.38 -12.96
N PHE A 89 15.23 17.87 -11.77
CA PHE A 89 14.71 17.02 -10.71
C PHE A 89 13.33 16.45 -11.07
N SER A 90 13.16 15.14 -10.85
CA SER A 90 11.86 14.47 -10.96
C SER A 90 11.66 13.57 -9.77
N SER A 91 10.61 13.80 -8.98
CA SER A 91 10.26 13.01 -7.79
C SER A 91 10.11 11.52 -8.10
N LYS A 92 9.71 11.17 -9.33
CA LYS A 92 9.60 9.78 -9.80
C LYS A 92 10.98 9.14 -10.03
N LYS A 93 11.88 9.86 -10.72
CA LYS A 93 13.18 9.32 -11.17
C LYS A 93 14.22 9.32 -10.05
N PHE A 94 14.16 10.30 -9.16
CA PHE A 94 15.11 10.47 -8.04
C PHE A 94 14.66 9.77 -6.75
N CYS A 95 13.52 9.08 -6.77
CA CYS A 95 13.09 8.24 -5.65
C CYS A 95 13.85 6.92 -5.68
N ASP A 96 14.66 6.66 -4.65
CA ASP A 96 15.45 5.45 -4.46
C ASP A 96 14.67 4.33 -3.75
N ARG A 97 13.95 4.68 -2.67
CA ARG A 97 13.21 3.73 -1.83
C ARG A 97 11.87 4.31 -1.37
N ARG A 98 10.92 3.42 -1.15
CA ARG A 98 9.62 3.71 -0.54
C ARG A 98 9.46 2.85 0.71
N ARG A 99 8.98 3.43 1.80
CA ARG A 99 8.67 2.71 3.03
C ARG A 99 7.16 2.71 3.22
N TYR A 100 6.59 1.52 3.38
CA TYR A 100 5.18 1.33 3.69
C TYR A 100 5.03 0.83 5.13
N VAL A 101 3.95 1.26 5.78
CA VAL A 101 3.54 0.78 7.10
C VAL A 101 2.10 0.33 6.96
N TYR A 102 1.83 -0.92 7.32
CA TYR A 102 0.48 -1.49 7.35
C TYR A 102 0.00 -1.50 8.80
N LEU A 103 -1.16 -0.88 9.03
CA LEU A 103 -1.87 -0.99 10.29
C LEU A 103 -2.93 -2.06 10.12
N ILE A 104 -2.77 -3.19 10.81
CA ILE A 104 -3.66 -4.34 10.74
C ILE A 104 -4.13 -4.65 12.17
N PRO A 105 -5.44 -4.90 12.39
CA PRO A 105 -5.91 -5.34 13.69
C PRO A 105 -5.26 -6.68 14.08
N VAL A 106 -4.82 -6.81 15.33
CA VAL A 106 -4.07 -8.01 15.79
C VAL A 106 -4.90 -9.28 15.65
N PHE A 107 -6.22 -9.22 15.86
CA PHE A 107 -7.10 -10.37 15.65
C PHE A 107 -7.07 -10.89 14.21
N ALA A 108 -6.75 -10.06 13.21
CA ALA A 108 -6.63 -10.56 11.83
C ALA A 108 -5.45 -11.52 11.64
N LEU A 109 -4.51 -11.55 12.60
CA LEU A 109 -3.39 -12.48 12.65
C LEU A 109 -3.64 -13.67 13.59
N ASP A 110 -4.80 -13.72 14.26
CA ASP A 110 -5.16 -14.83 15.15
C ASP A 110 -5.63 -16.03 14.30
N PRO A 111 -4.88 -17.16 14.30
CA PRO A 111 -5.25 -18.36 13.55
C PRO A 111 -6.61 -18.95 13.94
N CYS A 112 -7.08 -18.69 15.17
CA CYS A 112 -8.34 -19.20 15.69
C CYS A 112 -9.53 -18.29 15.35
N SER A 113 -9.28 -17.03 14.99
CA SER A 113 -10.32 -16.03 14.71
C SER A 113 -10.93 -16.17 13.32
N HIS A 114 -10.18 -16.75 12.38
CA HIS A 114 -10.67 -17.11 11.07
C HIS A 114 -11.15 -18.55 11.16
N SER A 115 -12.46 -18.79 10.98
CA SER A 115 -12.89 -20.12 10.62
C SER A 115 -12.35 -20.38 9.21
N GLU A 116 -11.13 -20.91 9.11
CA GLU A 116 -10.65 -21.45 7.85
C GLU A 116 -11.58 -22.61 7.50
N ALA A 117 -12.60 -22.29 6.72
CA ALA A 117 -13.31 -23.28 5.95
C ALA A 117 -12.34 -23.67 4.84
N GLU A 118 -11.61 -24.76 5.06
CA GLU A 118 -10.87 -25.38 3.98
C GLU A 118 -11.88 -25.94 2.98
N MET A 119 -11.63 -25.68 1.70
CA MET A 119 -12.42 -26.27 0.64
C MET A 119 -11.97 -27.72 0.46
N ALA A 120 -12.63 -28.65 1.14
CA ALA A 120 -12.35 -30.07 0.96
C ALA A 120 -13.13 -30.59 -0.26
N ARG A 121 -12.50 -31.49 -1.01
CA ARG A 121 -13.19 -32.27 -2.04
C ARG A 121 -13.91 -33.43 -1.37
N SER A 122 -15.22 -33.54 -1.61
CA SER A 122 -16.03 -34.73 -1.32
C SER A 122 -16.39 -35.44 -2.64
N ASP A 123 -16.90 -36.67 -2.55
CA ASP A 123 -17.41 -37.45 -3.69
C ASP A 123 -18.60 -36.77 -4.41
N SER A 124 -19.21 -35.75 -3.79
CA SER A 124 -20.35 -35.00 -4.33
C SER A 124 -20.03 -33.56 -4.77
N GLY A 125 -18.78 -33.12 -4.65
CA GLY A 125 -18.33 -31.77 -5.02
C GLY A 125 -17.43 -31.13 -3.97
N TYR A 126 -17.25 -29.81 -4.06
CA TYR A 126 -16.47 -29.04 -3.09
C TYR A 126 -17.37 -28.61 -1.93
N GLU A 127 -16.97 -28.98 -0.71
CA GLU A 127 -17.65 -28.56 0.51
C GLU A 127 -16.69 -27.76 1.38
N TYR A 128 -17.20 -26.69 1.98
CA TYR A 128 -16.47 -25.87 2.91
C TYR A 128 -16.52 -26.53 4.29
N VAL A 129 -15.39 -27.05 4.74
CA VAL A 129 -15.28 -27.76 6.03
C VAL A 129 -14.38 -26.95 6.95
N LYS A 130 -14.83 -26.73 8.19
CA LYS A 130 -14.02 -26.05 9.21
C LYS A 130 -12.80 -26.92 9.53
N CYS A 131 -11.59 -26.47 9.21
CA CYS A 131 -10.40 -27.21 9.60
C CYS A 131 -10.22 -27.10 11.12
N VAL A 132 -10.53 -28.18 11.84
CA VAL A 132 -10.44 -28.23 13.31
C VAL A 132 -8.98 -28.37 13.77
N GLU A 133 -8.11 -28.94 12.93
CA GLU A 133 -6.70 -29.18 13.25
C GLU A 133 -5.74 -28.03 12.86
N CYS A 134 -6.18 -27.10 12.00
CA CYS A 134 -5.35 -26.00 11.49
C CYS A 134 -5.30 -24.79 12.45
N CYS A 135 -6.22 -24.73 13.42
CA CYS A 135 -6.22 -23.66 14.43
C CYS A 135 -4.92 -23.64 15.26
N GLU A 136 -4.22 -24.77 15.41
CA GLU A 136 -2.98 -24.85 16.20
C GLU A 136 -1.69 -24.78 15.37
N LYS A 137 -1.77 -24.95 14.05
CA LYS A 137 -0.61 -25.00 13.15
C LYS A 137 -0.87 -24.04 12.00
N GLY A 138 -0.44 -22.79 12.17
CA GLY A 138 -0.62 -21.73 11.18
C GLY A 138 -0.26 -22.14 9.75
N TYR A 139 -0.81 -21.39 8.80
CA TYR A 139 -0.67 -21.53 7.34
C TYR A 139 0.40 -22.51 6.85
N LYS A 140 -0.01 -23.74 6.50
CA LYS A 140 0.82 -24.59 5.63
C LYS A 140 0.63 -24.12 4.20
N ILE A 141 1.61 -23.41 3.65
CA ILE A 141 1.67 -23.22 2.19
C ILE A 141 1.85 -24.61 1.59
N PRO A 142 0.93 -25.11 0.74
CA PRO A 142 1.11 -26.38 0.07
C PRO A 142 2.37 -26.29 -0.78
N LEU A 143 3.33 -27.16 -0.51
CA LEU A 143 4.55 -27.27 -1.30
C LEU A 143 4.13 -27.57 -2.75
N GLY A 144 4.28 -26.59 -3.66
CA GLY A 144 3.88 -26.70 -5.07
C GLY A 144 3.13 -25.49 -5.65
N VAL A 145 2.73 -24.49 -4.87
CA VAL A 145 1.97 -23.32 -5.38
C VAL A 145 2.86 -22.10 -5.73
N LEU A 146 4.18 -22.14 -5.45
CA LEU A 146 5.13 -21.21 -6.05
C LEU A 146 6.45 -21.91 -6.41
N GLY A 147 6.83 -21.83 -7.69
CA GLY A 147 8.16 -22.21 -8.18
C GLY A 147 8.25 -23.66 -8.67
N LYS A 148 8.49 -23.83 -9.97
CA LYS A 148 9.00 -25.08 -10.55
C LYS A 148 10.40 -25.29 -9.96
N GLU A 149 10.59 -26.28 -9.12
CA GLU A 149 11.91 -26.88 -8.90
C GLU A 149 11.87 -28.33 -9.36
N SER A 150 12.77 -28.62 -10.27
CA SER A 150 13.03 -29.94 -10.83
C SER A 150 13.41 -30.90 -9.72
N VAL A 151 12.80 -32.08 -9.78
CA VAL A 151 13.20 -33.28 -9.02
C VAL A 151 14.68 -33.54 -9.26
N ASP A 152 15.44 -33.68 -8.17
CA ASP A 152 16.51 -34.67 -8.09
C ASP A 152 16.56 -35.24 -6.66
N ASP A 153 16.76 -36.55 -6.67
CA ASP A 153 16.79 -37.54 -5.59
C ASP A 153 17.96 -37.32 -4.62
N GLU A 154 17.72 -37.47 -3.30
CA GLU A 154 18.50 -38.34 -2.41
C GLU A 154 18.14 -38.15 -0.91
N THR A 155 17.79 -39.29 -0.32
CA THR A 155 17.68 -39.63 1.09
C THR A 155 18.76 -39.05 2.01
N LYS A 156 18.38 -38.50 3.18
CA LYS A 156 18.99 -38.83 4.49
C LYS A 156 18.24 -38.23 5.69
N SER A 157 17.96 -39.12 6.63
CA SER A 157 17.49 -38.91 8.00
C SER A 157 18.41 -37.99 8.80
N SER A 158 17.84 -37.01 9.50
CA SER A 158 18.43 -36.50 10.74
C SER A 158 17.33 -36.00 11.67
N GLU A 159 17.30 -36.57 12.86
CA GLU A 159 16.44 -36.17 13.98
C GLU A 159 16.84 -34.77 14.45
N VAL A 160 15.86 -33.89 14.59
CA VAL A 160 16.02 -32.63 15.34
C VAL A 160 14.94 -32.60 16.41
N GLN A 161 15.35 -32.91 17.64
CA GLN A 161 14.60 -32.63 18.86
C GLN A 161 14.28 -31.13 18.92
N SER A 162 13.01 -30.80 19.12
CA SER A 162 12.61 -29.46 19.56
C SER A 162 11.87 -29.58 20.89
N ASP A 163 12.62 -29.35 21.96
CA ASP A 163 12.09 -29.07 23.28
C ASP A 163 11.46 -27.67 23.26
N ILE A 164 10.16 -27.59 23.05
CA ILE A 164 9.37 -26.42 23.42
C ILE A 164 8.14 -26.91 24.17
N SER A 165 8.16 -26.72 25.48
CA SER A 165 7.08 -27.05 26.40
C SER A 165 5.81 -26.26 26.06
N SER A 166 4.71 -26.99 25.95
CA SER A 166 3.35 -26.49 25.82
C SER A 166 2.99 -25.62 27.02
N ASN A 167 2.88 -24.30 26.84
CA ASN A 167 2.16 -23.47 27.81
C ASN A 167 0.69 -23.44 27.41
N ASN A 168 -0.13 -24.20 28.16
CA ASN A 168 -1.58 -24.14 28.15
C ASN A 168 -2.05 -22.69 28.34
N CYS A 169 -2.72 -22.12 27.34
CA CYS A 169 -3.50 -20.90 27.52
C CYS A 169 -4.91 -21.29 27.99
N GLY A 170 -5.00 -21.67 29.27
CA GLY A 170 -6.24 -21.57 30.02
C GLY A 170 -6.37 -20.14 30.55
N ALA A 171 -7.59 -19.61 30.47
CA ALA A 171 -8.09 -18.34 31.02
C ALA A 171 -8.06 -17.13 30.07
N LEU A 172 -9.23 -16.70 29.62
CA LEU A 172 -10.00 -15.64 30.29
C LEU A 172 -11.43 -15.63 29.73
N LYS A 173 -12.40 -15.75 30.64
CA LYS A 173 -13.80 -15.33 30.46
C LYS A 173 -13.92 -13.86 30.84
#